data_AF-A0A2G6BQG2-F1
#
_entry.id   AF-A0A2G6BQG2-F1
#
_cell.length_a   1.000
_cell.length_b   1.000
_cell.length_c   1.000
_cell.angle_alpha   90.00
_cell.angle_beta   90.00
_cell.angle_gamma   90.00
#
_symmetry.space_group_name_H-M   'P 1'
#
loop_
_entity.id
_entity.type
_entity.pdbx_description
1 polymer ?
#
loop_
_entity_poly.entity_id
_entity_poly.type
_entity_poly.pdbx_seq_one_letter_code
_entity_poly.pdbx_strand_id
1 'polypeptide(L)'
;MINKFTREHTLANKGVALILLLWHHLFGTTAAFGENIKYSAGLAKVCVAIFLILSGYGLNESTQKSVPLLKFYFKRLINIYYKYWIIWILFVPVGVLCFNRSFIAVYGDPFYFKLFINFMGLQKLMAFNGYNPTWWFITLIIGLYVIFPFLKILTMRYRSFFLGGIFILTLLCRHSSRFEIPLIMPWIFPFTVGIFLSQIDGFVIVSKNRFLRGIKILIYPLLLAVLIFLRKYGVFVTGTDMDGILGTVIILTVSELIEMSSILSKILQFTGKHSFNIFLFHTFIYLYYFKNFIYISKNPLIILITLLLICLFISIIMEFILKKIKLNDLLRSFIEIAEKSALAKSVNMKV
;
A
#
# COMPACT_ATOMS: atom_id res chain seq x y z
N MET A 1 -6.39 25.03 3.80
CA MET A 1 -7.06 24.26 4.89
C MET A 1 -7.97 23.25 4.22
N ILE A 2 -7.98 22.00 4.69
CA ILE A 2 -8.75 20.94 4.04
C ILE A 2 -10.23 21.10 4.38
N ASN A 3 -11.06 21.34 3.36
CA ASN A 3 -12.51 21.39 3.53
C ASN A 3 -13.17 20.01 3.46
N LYS A 4 -12.58 19.11 2.68
CA LYS A 4 -12.97 17.71 2.52
C LYS A 4 -11.74 16.92 2.12
N PHE A 5 -11.57 15.72 2.66
CA PHE A 5 -10.52 14.82 2.19
C PHE A 5 -10.96 14.18 0.87
N THR A 6 -10.32 14.59 -0.23
CA THR A 6 -10.72 14.21 -1.60
C THR A 6 -9.86 13.09 -2.19
N ARG A 7 -10.24 12.63 -3.39
CA ARG A 7 -9.40 11.69 -4.16
C ARG A 7 -8.04 12.28 -4.54
N GLU A 8 -7.95 13.59 -4.72
CA GLU A 8 -6.69 14.29 -5.01
C GLU A 8 -5.73 14.15 -3.82
N HIS A 9 -6.21 14.38 -2.60
CA HIS A 9 -5.46 14.13 -1.37
C HIS A 9 -4.98 12.68 -1.27
N THR A 10 -5.85 11.72 -1.61
CA THR A 10 -5.49 10.30 -1.63
C THR A 10 -4.38 10.01 -2.65
N LEU A 11 -4.48 10.56 -3.86
CA LEU A 11 -3.48 10.36 -4.91
C LEU A 11 -2.15 11.00 -4.53
N ALA A 12 -2.13 12.24 -4.05
CA ALA A 12 -0.91 12.90 -3.63
C ALA A 12 -0.16 12.11 -2.53
N ASN A 13 -0.91 11.64 -1.51
CA ASN A 13 -0.33 10.83 -0.44
C ASN A 13 0.19 9.46 -0.93
N LYS A 14 -0.46 8.84 -1.91
CA LYS A 14 0.08 7.65 -2.59
C LYS A 14 1.36 7.95 -3.38
N GLY A 15 1.50 9.16 -3.92
CA GLY A 15 2.73 9.62 -4.57
C GLY A 15 3.89 9.68 -3.58
N VAL A 16 3.68 10.29 -2.41
CA VAL A 16 4.68 10.30 -1.33
C VAL A 16 5.00 8.89 -0.83
N ALA A 17 3.97 8.07 -0.59
CA ALA A 17 4.16 6.68 -0.18
C ALA A 17 4.96 5.88 -1.21
N LEU A 18 4.77 6.12 -2.52
CA LEU A 18 5.56 5.48 -3.56
C LEU A 18 7.03 5.88 -3.50
N ILE A 19 7.32 7.18 -3.36
CA ILE A 19 8.70 7.67 -3.27
C ILE A 19 9.41 7.05 -2.06
N LEU A 20 8.74 7.03 -0.90
CA LEU A 20 9.23 6.36 0.30
C LEU A 20 9.43 4.85 0.08
N LEU A 21 8.52 4.19 -0.62
CA LEU A 21 8.62 2.77 -0.95
C LEU A 21 9.86 2.47 -1.80
N LEU A 22 10.12 3.28 -2.84
CA LEU A 22 11.31 3.11 -3.67
C LEU A 22 12.60 3.35 -2.87
N TRP A 23 12.63 4.40 -2.03
CA TRP A 23 13.77 4.68 -1.15
C TRP A 23 14.04 3.53 -0.18
N HIS A 24 12.99 2.99 0.46
CA HIS A 24 13.07 1.83 1.34
C HIS A 24 13.70 0.62 0.64
N HIS A 25 13.25 0.30 -0.57
CA HIS A 25 13.71 -0.88 -1.30
C HIS A 25 15.10 -0.73 -1.91
N LEU A 26 15.49 0.49 -2.30
CA LEU A 26 16.81 0.78 -2.85
C LEU A 26 17.93 0.65 -1.81
N PHE A 27 17.66 1.06 -0.57
CA PHE A 27 18.73 1.26 0.43
C PHE A 27 18.49 0.59 1.79
N GLY A 28 17.31 0.02 2.05
CA GLY A 28 16.95 -0.53 3.36
C GLY A 28 17.72 -1.80 3.77
N THR A 29 18.34 -2.49 2.82
CA THR A 29 19.07 -3.76 3.06
C THR A 29 20.58 -3.64 2.89
N THR A 30 21.12 -2.46 2.57
CA THR A 30 22.55 -2.27 2.30
C THR A 30 23.11 -1.05 3.03
N ALA A 31 24.27 -1.22 3.67
CA ALA A 31 25.03 -0.12 4.27
C ALA A 31 26.01 0.54 3.28
N ALA A 32 26.04 0.09 2.01
CA ALA A 32 26.99 0.56 1.00
C ALA A 32 26.92 2.07 0.72
N PHE A 33 25.80 2.72 1.06
CA PHE A 33 25.59 4.16 0.91
C PHE A 33 25.66 4.93 2.25
N GLY A 34 26.18 4.28 3.30
CA GLY A 34 26.28 4.81 4.64
C GLY A 34 25.10 4.46 5.55
N GLU A 35 25.37 4.38 6.85
CA GLU A 35 24.37 4.01 7.87
C GLU A 35 23.21 5.01 7.96
N ASN A 36 23.46 6.30 7.72
CA ASN A 36 22.41 7.32 7.69
C ASN A 36 21.40 7.08 6.57
N ILE A 37 21.87 6.68 5.38
CA ILE A 37 21.00 6.38 4.24
C ILE A 37 20.20 5.11 4.51
N LYS A 38 20.85 4.04 4.98
CA LYS A 38 20.18 2.79 5.38
C LYS A 38 19.12 3.04 6.47
N TYR A 39 19.45 3.86 7.47
CA TYR A 39 18.51 4.23 8.53
C TYR A 39 17.31 5.00 7.98
N SER A 40 17.54 6.01 7.14
CA SER A 40 16.45 6.76 6.50
C SER A 40 15.56 5.88 5.61
N ALA A 41 16.13 4.86 4.95
CA ALA A 41 15.38 3.86 4.20
C ALA A 41 14.59 2.91 5.10
N GLY A 42 15.10 2.62 6.30
CA GLY A 42 14.34 1.97 7.36
C GLY A 42 13.14 2.80 7.82
N LEU A 43 13.28 4.12 7.95
CA LEU A 43 12.17 5.06 8.22
C LEU A 43 11.11 5.04 7.12
N ALA A 44 11.54 4.98 5.86
CA ALA A 44 10.65 5.02 4.72
C ALA A 44 9.69 3.81 4.61
N LYS A 45 9.92 2.73 5.37
CA LYS A 45 8.97 1.60 5.50
C LYS A 45 7.56 2.01 5.97
N VAL A 46 7.42 3.20 6.58
CA VAL A 46 6.13 3.82 6.90
C VAL A 46 5.20 3.97 5.68
N CYS A 47 5.74 3.91 4.45
CA CYS A 47 4.96 3.89 3.22
C CYS A 47 3.85 2.83 3.22
N VAL A 48 4.11 1.65 3.81
CA VAL A 48 3.13 0.58 3.92
C VAL A 48 1.93 1.04 4.76
N ALA A 49 2.19 1.68 5.90
CA ALA A 49 1.15 2.20 6.77
C ALA A 49 0.32 3.28 6.06
N ILE A 50 0.96 4.18 5.32
CA ILE A 50 0.25 5.20 4.50
C ILE A 50 -0.68 4.52 3.49
N PHE A 51 -0.22 3.53 2.74
CA PHE A 51 -1.07 2.79 1.80
C PHE A 51 -2.25 2.09 2.49
N LEU A 52 -2.04 1.55 3.69
CA LEU A 52 -3.08 0.86 4.46
C LEU A 52 -4.11 1.81 5.06
N ILE A 53 -3.68 2.94 5.65
CA ILE A 53 -4.58 3.99 6.15
C ILE A 53 -5.47 4.49 5.01
N LEU A 54 -4.88 4.85 3.87
CA LEU A 54 -5.65 5.29 2.70
C LEU A 54 -6.56 4.19 2.13
N SER A 55 -6.16 2.92 2.25
CA SER A 55 -6.99 1.79 1.80
C SER A 55 -8.21 1.58 2.69
N GLY A 56 -8.04 1.60 4.02
CA GLY A 56 -9.12 1.51 5.00
C GLY A 56 -10.07 2.70 4.91
N TYR A 57 -9.52 3.91 4.80
CA TYR A 57 -10.30 5.14 4.58
C TYR A 57 -11.14 5.04 3.31
N GLY A 58 -10.50 4.72 2.17
CA GLY A 58 -11.18 4.63 0.89
C GLY A 58 -12.20 3.49 0.80
N LEU A 59 -12.04 2.41 1.57
CA LEU A 59 -13.04 1.34 1.71
C LEU A 59 -14.28 1.84 2.47
N ASN A 60 -14.08 2.51 3.60
CA ASN A 60 -15.18 3.04 4.38
C ASN A 60 -15.99 4.08 3.59
N GLU A 61 -15.33 5.06 2.98
CA GLU A 61 -15.98 6.06 2.10
C GLU A 61 -16.76 5.45 0.93
N SER A 62 -16.25 4.36 0.35
CA SER A 62 -16.89 3.74 -0.81
C SER A 62 -18.10 2.87 -0.43
N THR A 63 -18.16 2.37 0.82
CA THR A 63 -19.27 1.54 1.33
C THR A 63 -20.35 2.36 2.04
N GLN A 64 -20.14 3.64 2.29
CA GLN A 64 -21.22 4.56 2.68
C GLN A 64 -22.21 4.79 1.53
N LYS A 65 -21.77 4.58 0.29
CA LYS A 65 -22.65 4.59 -0.89
C LYS A 65 -23.48 3.30 -0.89
N SER A 66 -24.76 3.39 -1.24
CA SER A 66 -25.78 2.32 -1.22
C SER A 66 -25.56 1.18 -2.22
N VAL A 67 -24.34 0.65 -2.30
CA VAL A 67 -23.97 -0.48 -3.16
C VAL A 67 -23.97 -1.76 -2.32
N PRO A 68 -24.54 -2.87 -2.83
CA PRO A 68 -24.46 -4.16 -2.14
C PRO A 68 -23.01 -4.55 -1.80
N LEU A 69 -22.79 -4.98 -0.56
CA LEU A 69 -21.45 -5.21 0.02
C LEU A 69 -20.63 -6.24 -0.81
N LEU A 70 -21.25 -7.35 -1.19
CA LEU A 70 -20.61 -8.40 -2.00
C LEU A 70 -20.19 -7.87 -3.38
N LYS A 71 -21.05 -7.09 -4.03
CA LYS A 71 -20.77 -6.44 -5.33
C LYS A 71 -19.57 -5.50 -5.22
N PHE A 72 -19.51 -4.73 -4.13
CA PHE A 72 -18.40 -3.82 -3.87
C PHE A 72 -17.06 -4.54 -3.71
N TYR A 73 -17.01 -5.63 -2.93
CA TYR A 73 -15.79 -6.42 -2.76
C TYR A 73 -15.35 -7.09 -4.05
N PHE A 74 -16.27 -7.72 -4.78
CA PHE A 74 -15.97 -8.43 -6.01
C PHE A 74 -15.30 -7.51 -7.04
N LYS A 75 -15.91 -6.33 -7.29
CA LYS A 75 -15.34 -5.31 -8.18
C LYS A 75 -13.94 -4.87 -7.74
N ARG A 76 -13.72 -4.73 -6.43
CA ARG A 76 -12.43 -4.26 -5.91
C ARG A 76 -11.34 -5.33 -6.02
N LEU A 77 -11.66 -6.59 -5.72
CA LEU A 77 -10.75 -7.72 -5.88
C LEU A 77 -10.35 -7.91 -7.35
N ILE A 78 -11.32 -7.88 -8.28
CA ILE A 78 -11.00 -7.97 -9.71
C ILE A 78 -10.04 -6.87 -10.15
N ASN A 79 -10.23 -5.63 -9.70
CA ASN A 79 -9.33 -4.53 -10.07
C ASN A 79 -7.89 -4.73 -9.56
N ILE A 80 -7.71 -5.36 -8.39
CA ILE A 80 -6.39 -5.72 -7.86
C ILE A 80 -5.80 -6.85 -8.71
N TYR A 81 -6.55 -7.94 -8.88
CA TYR A 81 -6.10 -9.13 -9.60
C TYR A 81 -5.80 -8.87 -11.07
N TYR A 82 -6.63 -8.08 -11.75
CA TYR A 82 -6.41 -7.70 -13.14
C TYR A 82 -5.03 -7.07 -13.35
N LYS A 83 -4.70 -6.06 -12.55
CA LYS A 83 -3.40 -5.38 -12.61
C LYS A 83 -2.26 -6.29 -12.17
N TYR A 84 -2.50 -7.11 -11.14
CA TYR A 84 -1.55 -8.09 -10.66
C TYR A 84 -1.18 -9.10 -11.76
N TRP A 85 -2.16 -9.70 -12.43
CA TRP A 85 -1.97 -10.69 -13.49
C TRP A 85 -1.34 -10.10 -14.74
N ILE A 86 -1.71 -8.87 -15.13
CA ILE A 86 -1.03 -8.18 -16.24
C ILE A 86 0.47 -8.09 -15.95
N ILE A 87 0.84 -7.62 -14.76
CA ILE A 87 2.26 -7.49 -14.40
C ILE A 87 2.91 -8.86 -14.25
N TRP A 88 2.21 -9.84 -13.71
CA TRP A 88 2.70 -11.21 -13.64
C TRP A 88 3.05 -11.73 -15.04
N ILE A 89 2.14 -11.62 -16.01
CA ILE A 89 2.33 -12.08 -17.40
C ILE A 89 3.42 -11.29 -18.13
N LEU A 90 3.56 -9.99 -17.86
CA LEU A 90 4.57 -9.17 -18.51
C LEU A 90 5.97 -9.38 -17.95
N PHE A 91 6.11 -9.55 -16.62
CA PHE A 91 7.41 -9.56 -15.96
C PHE A 91 7.91 -10.97 -15.65
N VAL A 92 7.06 -11.90 -15.23
CA VAL A 92 7.51 -13.25 -14.81
C VAL A 92 8.15 -14.01 -15.97
N PRO A 93 7.52 -14.13 -17.16
CA PRO A 93 8.13 -14.82 -18.30
C PRO A 93 9.45 -14.18 -18.75
N VAL A 94 9.54 -12.85 -18.75
CA VAL A 94 10.80 -12.14 -19.06
C VAL A 94 11.91 -12.55 -18.09
N GLY A 95 11.60 -12.69 -16.79
CA GLY A 95 12.58 -13.15 -15.81
C GLY A 95 13.05 -14.58 -16.04
N VAL A 96 12.13 -15.47 -16.46
CA VAL A 96 12.44 -16.87 -16.76
C VAL A 96 13.28 -16.98 -18.04
N LEU A 97 12.88 -16.28 -19.10
CA LEU A 97 13.46 -16.40 -20.44
C LEU A 97 14.74 -15.59 -20.63
N CYS A 98 14.86 -14.42 -20.00
CA CYS A 98 15.95 -13.47 -20.25
C CYS A 98 16.91 -13.28 -19.08
N PHE A 99 16.51 -13.65 -17.85
CA PHE A 99 17.27 -13.36 -16.63
C PHE A 99 17.58 -14.60 -15.77
N ASN A 100 17.52 -15.80 -16.35
CA ASN A 100 17.85 -17.08 -15.70
C ASN A 100 17.16 -17.33 -14.35
N ARG A 101 15.98 -16.74 -14.14
CA ARG A 101 15.20 -16.88 -12.90
C ARG A 101 14.13 -17.96 -13.08
N SER A 102 14.56 -19.21 -13.23
CA SER A 102 13.66 -20.34 -13.47
C SER A 102 12.70 -20.58 -12.29
N PHE A 103 11.57 -21.25 -12.55
CA PHE A 103 10.61 -21.60 -11.50
C PHE A 103 11.21 -22.54 -10.45
N ILE A 104 12.07 -23.47 -10.86
CA ILE A 104 12.79 -24.37 -9.94
C ILE A 104 13.71 -23.56 -9.02
N ALA A 105 14.45 -22.58 -9.56
CA ALA A 105 15.34 -21.74 -8.75
C ALA A 105 14.58 -20.88 -7.71
N VAL A 106 13.34 -20.50 -8.01
CA VAL A 106 12.52 -19.65 -7.12
C VAL A 106 11.71 -20.47 -6.12
N TYR A 107 11.08 -21.55 -6.56
CA TYR A 107 10.09 -22.28 -5.77
C TYR A 107 10.62 -23.62 -5.23
N GLY A 108 11.71 -24.14 -5.76
CA GLY A 108 12.14 -25.53 -5.56
C GLY A 108 11.24 -26.52 -6.31
N ASP A 109 11.58 -27.81 -6.23
CA ASP A 109 10.81 -28.89 -6.83
C ASP A 109 9.96 -29.62 -5.75
N PRO A 110 8.67 -29.92 -5.98
CA PRO A 110 7.83 -29.53 -7.12
C PRO A 110 7.40 -28.04 -7.07
N PHE A 111 7.53 -27.33 -8.20
CA PHE A 111 7.25 -25.89 -8.26
C PHE A 111 5.77 -25.54 -8.51
N TYR A 112 5.00 -26.43 -9.14
CA TYR A 112 3.66 -26.14 -9.68
C TYR A 112 2.68 -25.57 -8.64
N PHE A 113 2.65 -26.16 -7.44
CA PHE A 113 1.77 -25.70 -6.36
C PHE A 113 2.13 -24.28 -5.90
N LYS A 114 3.43 -24.01 -5.66
CA LYS A 114 3.91 -22.68 -5.24
C LYS A 114 3.73 -21.63 -6.35
N LEU A 115 3.89 -22.04 -7.62
CA LEU A 115 3.60 -21.19 -8.78
C LEU A 115 2.13 -20.78 -8.80
N PHE A 116 1.20 -21.73 -8.63
CA PHE A 116 -0.23 -21.44 -8.58
C PHE A 116 -0.60 -20.51 -7.42
N ILE A 117 -0.13 -20.81 -6.19
CA ILE A 117 -0.38 -19.95 -5.03
C ILE A 117 0.19 -18.55 -5.24
N ASN A 118 1.36 -18.43 -5.90
CA ASN A 118 1.94 -17.15 -6.21
C ASN A 118 1.14 -16.41 -7.29
N PHE A 119 0.62 -17.09 -8.33
CA PHE A 119 -0.29 -16.50 -9.31
C PHE A 119 -1.59 -15.99 -8.69
N MET A 120 -2.04 -16.61 -7.59
CA MET A 120 -3.16 -16.14 -6.77
C MET A 120 -2.79 -15.00 -5.81
N GLY A 121 -1.51 -14.62 -5.70
CA GLY A 121 -1.04 -13.58 -4.78
C GLY A 121 -1.16 -13.95 -3.30
N LEU A 122 -1.23 -15.25 -2.97
CA LEU A 122 -1.47 -15.77 -1.61
C LEU A 122 -0.23 -16.40 -0.96
N GLN A 123 0.95 -16.19 -1.52
CA GLN A 123 2.20 -16.85 -1.12
C GLN A 123 2.55 -16.70 0.37
N LYS A 124 2.20 -15.57 0.99
CA LYS A 124 2.52 -15.34 2.40
C LYS A 124 1.59 -16.05 3.38
N LEU A 125 0.42 -16.51 2.94
CA LEU A 125 -0.39 -17.44 3.76
C LEU A 125 0.29 -18.81 3.89
N MET A 126 1.12 -19.16 2.91
CA MET A 126 1.88 -20.43 2.87
C MET A 126 3.35 -20.22 3.24
N ALA A 127 3.67 -19.15 3.96
CA ALA A 127 5.00 -18.84 4.49
C ALA A 127 6.16 -18.74 3.46
N PHE A 128 5.89 -18.45 2.18
CA PHE A 128 6.95 -18.26 1.17
C PHE A 128 6.92 -16.87 0.50
N ASN A 129 8.04 -16.47 -0.12
CA ASN A 129 8.20 -15.12 -0.69
C ASN A 129 7.59 -14.95 -2.09
N GLY A 130 7.43 -16.03 -2.85
CA GLY A 130 6.99 -15.97 -4.25
C GLY A 130 8.07 -15.49 -5.21
N TYR A 131 7.69 -15.27 -6.47
CA TYR A 131 8.62 -14.84 -7.53
C TYR A 131 9.22 -13.45 -7.28
N ASN A 132 8.35 -12.53 -6.84
CA ASN A 132 8.73 -11.21 -6.36
C ASN A 132 8.35 -11.09 -4.87
N PRO A 133 9.33 -11.00 -3.96
CA PRO A 133 9.10 -10.91 -2.52
C PRO A 133 8.18 -9.77 -2.10
N THR A 134 8.19 -8.64 -2.83
CA THR A 134 7.38 -7.44 -2.49
C THR A 134 5.88 -7.66 -2.67
N TRP A 135 5.47 -8.70 -3.39
CA TRP A 135 4.07 -9.07 -3.55
C TRP A 135 3.40 -9.60 -2.28
N TRP A 136 4.14 -9.76 -1.17
CA TRP A 136 3.57 -10.02 0.15
C TRP A 136 2.42 -9.06 0.52
N PHE A 137 2.48 -7.82 0.05
CA PHE A 137 1.46 -6.82 0.30
C PHE A 137 0.11 -7.16 -0.37
N ILE A 138 0.12 -7.93 -1.48
CA ILE A 138 -1.12 -8.40 -2.12
C ILE A 138 -1.83 -9.40 -1.22
N THR A 139 -1.10 -10.35 -0.63
CA THR A 139 -1.65 -11.26 0.37
C THR A 139 -2.22 -10.48 1.57
N LEU A 140 -1.46 -9.49 2.07
CA LEU A 140 -1.88 -8.66 3.20
C LEU A 140 -3.18 -7.90 2.90
N ILE A 141 -3.24 -7.18 1.78
CA ILE A 141 -4.37 -6.30 1.48
C ILE A 141 -5.65 -7.10 1.23
N ILE A 142 -5.55 -8.28 0.61
CA ILE A 142 -6.68 -9.20 0.45
C ILE A 142 -7.17 -9.67 1.82
N GLY A 143 -6.27 -10.09 2.71
CA GLY A 143 -6.62 -10.48 4.08
C GLY A 143 -7.32 -9.36 4.86
N LEU A 144 -6.80 -8.13 4.77
CA LEU A 144 -7.40 -6.95 5.39
C LEU A 144 -8.79 -6.62 4.81
N TYR A 145 -9.00 -6.86 3.51
CA TYR A 145 -10.30 -6.62 2.87
C TYR A 145 -11.34 -7.65 3.29
N VAL A 146 -10.93 -8.91 3.53
CA VAL A 146 -11.82 -9.95 4.05
C VAL A 146 -12.30 -9.60 5.46
N ILE A 147 -11.42 -9.11 6.33
CA ILE A 147 -11.79 -8.72 7.71
C ILE A 147 -12.42 -7.32 7.83
N PHE A 148 -12.36 -6.50 6.77
CA PHE A 148 -12.87 -5.13 6.76
C PHE A 148 -14.33 -4.97 7.24
N PRO A 149 -15.33 -5.82 6.86
CA PRO A 149 -16.70 -5.63 7.34
C PRO A 149 -16.78 -5.67 8.87
N PHE A 150 -16.05 -6.60 9.49
CA PHE A 150 -15.99 -6.76 10.93
C PHE A 150 -15.30 -5.56 11.59
N LEU A 151 -14.13 -5.15 11.07
CA LEU A 151 -13.42 -3.96 11.56
C LEU A 151 -14.30 -2.70 11.48
N LYS A 152 -15.04 -2.51 10.38
CA LYS A 152 -15.97 -1.39 10.22
C LYS A 152 -17.03 -1.38 11.31
N ILE A 153 -17.71 -2.51 11.54
CA ILE A 153 -18.76 -2.63 12.56
C ILE A 153 -18.22 -2.31 13.95
N LEU A 154 -17.08 -2.91 14.32
CA LEU A 154 -16.48 -2.71 15.63
C LEU A 154 -15.99 -1.27 15.83
N THR A 155 -15.38 -0.67 14.80
CA THR A 155 -14.93 0.72 14.86
C THR A 155 -16.12 1.68 15.01
N MET A 156 -17.26 1.41 14.35
CA MET A 156 -18.47 2.22 14.55
C MET A 156 -19.04 2.07 15.97
N ARG A 157 -19.07 0.85 16.49
CA ARG A 157 -19.69 0.53 17.80
C ARG A 157 -18.86 1.03 18.98
N TYR A 158 -17.55 0.81 18.94
CA TYR A 158 -16.64 1.03 20.07
C TYR A 158 -15.67 2.20 19.86
N ARG A 159 -15.62 2.79 18.66
CA ARG A 159 -14.87 4.01 18.34
C ARG A 159 -13.40 3.93 18.78
N SER A 160 -12.90 4.95 19.48
CA SER A 160 -11.51 5.07 19.92
C SER A 160 -11.08 3.94 20.87
N PHE A 161 -12.00 3.35 21.65
CA PHE A 161 -11.67 2.22 22.53
C PHE A 161 -11.23 1.00 21.71
N PHE A 162 -11.88 0.74 20.58
CA PHE A 162 -11.48 -0.34 19.69
C PHE A 162 -10.13 -0.09 19.01
N LEU A 163 -9.85 1.16 18.62
CA LEU A 163 -8.52 1.53 18.13
C LEU A 163 -7.43 1.31 19.19
N GLY A 164 -7.67 1.73 20.43
CA GLY A 164 -6.76 1.50 21.55
C GLY A 164 -6.54 0.01 21.80
N GLY A 165 -7.60 -0.79 21.78
CA GLY A 165 -7.52 -2.25 21.92
C GLY A 165 -6.73 -2.91 20.80
N ILE A 166 -6.94 -2.51 19.53
CA ILE A 166 -6.15 -3.01 18.40
C ILE A 166 -4.67 -2.59 18.53
N PHE A 167 -4.40 -1.35 18.92
CA PHE A 167 -3.03 -0.88 19.11
C PHE A 167 -2.30 -1.73 20.16
N ILE A 168 -2.93 -1.94 21.32
CA ILE A 168 -2.40 -2.81 22.38
C ILE A 168 -2.21 -4.25 21.86
N LEU A 169 -3.19 -4.80 21.13
CA LEU A 169 -3.09 -6.13 20.54
C LEU A 169 -1.89 -6.25 19.60
N THR A 170 -1.64 -5.25 18.75
CA THR A 170 -0.46 -5.21 17.88
C THR A 170 0.84 -5.23 18.70
N LEU A 171 0.91 -4.51 19.82
CA LEU A 171 2.07 -4.51 20.71
C LEU A 171 2.29 -5.86 21.41
N LEU A 172 1.22 -6.51 21.86
CA LEU A 172 1.28 -7.81 22.54
C LEU A 172 1.69 -8.94 21.59
N CYS A 173 1.10 -8.97 20.39
CA CYS A 173 1.40 -9.99 19.38
C CYS A 173 2.83 -9.90 18.83
N ARG A 174 3.52 -8.76 19.00
CA ARG A 174 4.94 -8.63 18.65
C ARG A 174 5.84 -9.56 19.47
N HIS A 175 5.51 -9.79 20.74
CA HIS A 175 6.37 -10.50 21.69
C HIS A 175 6.05 -12.00 21.76
N SER A 176 4.94 -12.44 21.17
CA SER A 176 4.57 -13.85 21.14
C SER A 176 5.28 -14.59 20.02
N SER A 177 6.41 -15.23 20.34
CA SER A 177 7.10 -16.17 19.43
C SER A 177 6.29 -17.43 19.07
N ARG A 178 5.16 -17.66 19.74
CA ARG A 178 4.31 -18.86 19.60
C ARG A 178 3.15 -18.73 18.62
N PHE A 179 2.76 -17.49 18.28
CA PHE A 179 1.68 -17.24 17.34
C PHE A 179 2.22 -16.47 16.15
N GLU A 180 2.75 -17.22 15.17
CA GLU A 180 3.01 -16.72 13.84
C GLU A 180 1.67 -16.39 13.14
N ILE A 181 1.04 -15.27 13.53
CA ILE A 181 0.09 -14.57 12.66
C ILE A 181 0.84 -13.35 12.11
N PRO A 182 1.81 -13.56 11.19
CA PRO A 182 2.94 -12.63 11.05
C PRO A 182 2.60 -11.46 10.14
N LEU A 183 1.58 -11.65 9.28
CA LEU A 183 1.32 -10.75 8.17
C LEU A 183 0.32 -9.66 8.53
N ILE A 184 -0.81 -9.99 9.16
CA ILE A 184 -1.91 -9.02 9.36
C ILE A 184 -1.69 -8.20 10.63
N MET A 185 -1.21 -8.81 11.72
CA MET A 185 -1.18 -8.19 13.05
C MET A 185 -0.39 -6.87 13.15
N PRO A 186 0.79 -6.72 12.50
CA PRO A 186 1.50 -5.43 12.51
C PRO A 186 0.78 -4.32 11.73
N TRP A 187 -0.13 -4.69 10.83
CA TRP A 187 -0.68 -3.83 9.80
C TRP A 187 -2.19 -3.60 9.93
N ILE A 188 -2.85 -4.30 10.85
CA ILE A 188 -4.28 -4.13 11.14
C ILE A 188 -4.57 -2.78 11.80
N PHE A 189 -3.68 -2.30 12.66
CA PHE A 189 -3.80 -0.99 13.30
C PHE A 189 -3.85 0.16 12.28
N PRO A 190 -2.84 0.38 11.40
CA PRO A 190 -2.89 1.47 10.42
C PRO A 190 -4.10 1.36 9.48
N PHE A 191 -4.49 0.16 9.07
CA PHE A 191 -5.68 -0.03 8.26
C PHE A 191 -6.96 0.42 8.99
N THR A 192 -7.10 0.06 10.26
CA THR A 192 -8.28 0.41 11.09
C THR A 192 -8.30 1.90 11.42
N VAL A 193 -7.13 2.53 11.64
CA VAL A 193 -7.01 4.00 11.76
C VAL A 193 -7.62 4.69 10.54
N GLY A 194 -7.34 4.19 9.33
CA GLY A 194 -7.96 4.69 8.11
C GLY A 194 -9.50 4.62 8.11
N ILE A 195 -10.05 3.49 8.55
CA ILE A 195 -11.51 3.31 8.68
C ILE A 195 -12.08 4.33 9.66
N PHE A 196 -11.49 4.43 10.85
CA PHE A 196 -11.93 5.33 11.91
C PHE A 196 -11.89 6.80 11.45
N LEU A 197 -10.78 7.23 10.84
CA LEU A 197 -10.62 8.61 10.34
C LEU A 197 -11.68 8.97 9.29
N SER A 198 -12.13 8.02 8.48
CA SER A 198 -13.25 8.23 7.55
C SER A 198 -14.61 8.31 8.26
N GLN A 199 -14.81 7.60 9.37
CA GLN A 199 -16.06 7.64 10.11
C GLN A 199 -16.29 8.95 10.87
N ILE A 200 -15.20 9.62 11.27
CA ILE A 200 -15.27 10.86 12.06
C ILE A 200 -14.83 12.10 11.28
N ASP A 201 -14.60 12.01 9.97
CA ASP A 201 -14.00 13.09 9.16
C ASP A 201 -12.68 13.63 9.76
N GLY A 202 -11.87 12.74 10.35
CA GLY A 202 -10.75 13.10 11.22
C GLY A 202 -9.69 13.99 10.55
N PHE A 203 -9.41 13.77 9.27
CA PHE A 203 -8.50 14.65 8.51
C PHE A 203 -9.01 16.09 8.42
N VAL A 204 -10.32 16.28 8.22
CA VAL A 204 -10.94 17.61 8.15
C VAL A 204 -10.97 18.27 9.52
N ILE A 205 -11.33 17.52 10.56
CA ILE A 205 -11.38 18.02 11.95
C ILE A 205 -10.00 18.55 12.36
N VAL A 206 -8.94 17.75 12.18
CA VAL A 206 -7.57 18.16 12.52
C VAL A 206 -7.12 19.34 11.64
N SER A 207 -7.46 19.33 10.36
CA SER A 207 -7.08 20.42 9.44
C SER A 207 -7.74 21.76 9.80
N LYS A 208 -9.01 21.75 10.22
CA LYS A 208 -9.78 22.95 10.57
C LYS A 208 -9.62 23.42 12.01
N ASN A 209 -8.90 22.69 12.86
CA ASN A 209 -8.76 23.05 14.26
C ASN A 209 -8.09 24.44 14.40
N ARG A 210 -8.86 25.41 14.91
CA ARG A 210 -8.44 26.81 15.07
C ARG A 210 -7.32 26.99 16.08
N PHE A 211 -7.26 26.16 17.13
CA PHE A 211 -6.19 26.19 18.13
C PHE A 211 -4.83 25.83 17.52
N LEU A 212 -4.84 24.91 16.55
CA LEU A 212 -3.63 24.49 15.85
C LEU A 212 -3.23 25.45 14.70
N ARG A 213 -4.03 26.49 14.43
CA ARG A 213 -3.79 27.42 13.32
C ARG A 213 -2.50 28.21 13.59
N GLY A 214 -1.58 28.23 12.61
CA GLY A 214 -0.27 28.88 12.73
C GLY A 214 0.81 28.02 13.40
N ILE A 215 0.47 27.25 14.45
CA ILE A 215 1.44 26.40 15.16
C ILE A 215 1.67 25.02 14.52
N LYS A 216 0.81 24.59 13.58
CA LYS A 216 0.98 23.33 12.83
C LYS A 216 2.34 23.17 12.17
N ILE A 217 2.91 24.27 11.67
CA ILE A 217 4.24 24.28 11.05
C ILE A 217 5.35 23.88 12.04
N LEU A 218 5.12 24.05 13.34
CA LEU A 218 6.01 23.63 14.42
C LEU A 218 5.60 22.27 14.99
N ILE A 219 4.29 22.04 15.20
CA ILE A 219 3.77 20.81 15.81
C ILE A 219 3.99 19.58 14.92
N TYR A 220 3.73 19.67 13.61
CA TYR A 220 3.88 18.49 12.75
C TYR A 220 5.34 18.02 12.67
N PRO A 221 6.35 18.89 12.44
CA PRO A 221 7.75 18.47 12.50
C PRO A 221 8.17 17.95 13.87
N LEU A 222 7.73 18.60 14.96
CA LEU A 222 8.03 18.13 16.33
C LEU A 222 7.44 16.73 16.58
N LEU A 223 6.18 16.51 16.21
CA LEU A 223 5.52 15.23 16.36
C LEU A 223 6.19 14.16 15.50
N LEU A 224 6.57 14.48 14.25
CA LEU A 224 7.35 13.58 13.40
C LEU A 224 8.70 13.23 14.05
N ALA A 225 9.42 14.22 14.60
CA ALA A 225 10.70 13.99 15.28
C ALA A 225 10.54 13.09 16.50
N VAL A 226 9.53 13.32 17.34
CA VAL A 226 9.21 12.47 18.50
C VAL A 226 8.85 11.05 18.06
N LEU A 227 8.01 10.89 17.04
CA LEU A 227 7.63 9.56 16.54
C LEU A 227 8.80 8.81 15.92
N ILE A 228 9.69 9.50 15.20
CA ILE A 228 10.92 8.93 14.66
C ILE A 228 11.88 8.53 15.80
N PHE A 229 11.98 9.36 16.84
CA PHE A 229 12.79 9.05 18.02
C PHE A 229 12.26 7.80 18.74
N LEU A 230 10.95 7.74 19.02
CA LEU A 230 10.31 6.57 19.64
C LEU A 230 10.47 5.31 18.78
N ARG A 231 10.33 5.45 17.46
CA ARG A 231 10.53 4.35 16.51
C ARG A 231 11.93 3.73 16.60
N LYS A 232 12.96 4.53 16.88
CA LYS A 232 14.35 4.08 17.00
C LYS A 232 14.74 3.65 18.40
N TYR A 233 14.34 4.42 19.42
CA TYR A 233 14.86 4.33 20.79
C TYR A 233 13.80 4.00 21.84
N GLY A 234 12.53 3.81 21.45
CA GLY A 234 11.48 3.46 22.40
C GLY A 234 11.78 2.15 23.12
N VAL A 235 11.27 2.02 24.35
CA VAL A 235 11.39 0.76 25.11
C VAL A 235 10.14 -0.10 24.86
N PHE A 236 8.96 0.52 25.00
CA PHE A 236 7.67 -0.17 24.86
C PHE A 236 7.10 -0.16 23.44
N VAL A 237 7.50 0.81 22.62
CA VAL A 237 7.01 0.96 21.26
C VAL A 237 8.17 1.27 20.33
N THR A 238 8.45 0.39 19.37
CA THR A 238 9.61 0.55 18.46
C THR A 238 9.32 0.01 17.06
N GLY A 239 10.20 0.29 16.10
CA GLY A 239 10.04 -0.26 14.75
C GLY A 239 8.72 0.17 14.11
N THR A 240 7.99 -0.76 13.51
CA THR A 240 6.78 -0.42 12.75
C THR A 240 5.55 -0.15 13.61
N ASP A 241 5.64 -0.28 14.94
CA ASP A 241 4.48 -0.16 15.84
C ASP A 241 3.83 1.24 15.76
N MET A 242 4.64 2.29 15.64
CA MET A 242 4.16 3.66 15.48
C MET A 242 3.82 4.04 14.04
N ASP A 243 4.04 3.17 13.06
CA ASP A 243 3.92 3.56 11.64
C ASP A 243 2.47 3.95 11.28
N GLY A 244 1.46 3.48 12.01
CA GLY A 244 0.07 3.95 11.85
C GLY A 244 -0.14 5.40 12.29
N ILE A 245 0.46 5.82 13.40
CA ILE A 245 0.39 7.21 13.88
C ILE A 245 1.27 8.09 12.98
N LEU A 246 2.52 7.66 12.73
CA LEU A 246 3.47 8.36 11.87
C LEU A 246 2.90 8.55 10.46
N GLY A 247 2.33 7.51 9.86
CA GLY A 247 1.67 7.59 8.56
C GLY A 247 0.50 8.57 8.55
N THR A 248 -0.28 8.66 9.62
CA THR A 248 -1.40 9.62 9.74
C THR A 248 -0.89 11.06 9.77
N VAL A 249 0.18 11.33 10.54
CA VAL A 249 0.81 12.66 10.59
C VAL A 249 1.41 13.04 9.24
N ILE A 250 2.06 12.10 8.55
CA ILE A 250 2.55 12.33 7.18
C ILE A 250 1.39 12.65 6.25
N ILE A 251 0.28 11.91 6.32
CA ILE A 251 -0.89 12.14 5.47
C ILE A 251 -1.45 13.55 5.66
N LEU A 252 -1.64 13.95 6.93
CA LEU A 252 -2.09 15.30 7.28
C LEU A 252 -1.15 16.37 6.75
N THR A 253 0.15 16.19 6.97
CA THR A 253 1.20 17.13 6.52
C THR A 253 1.15 17.32 5.01
N VAL A 254 1.20 16.21 4.25
CA VAL A 254 1.18 16.24 2.78
C VAL A 254 -0.13 16.83 2.27
N SER A 255 -1.26 16.47 2.88
CA SER A 255 -2.57 17.00 2.49
C SER A 255 -2.70 18.51 2.71
N GLU A 256 -2.08 19.07 3.74
CA GLU A 256 -2.04 20.53 3.92
C GLU A 256 -1.04 21.21 2.97
N LEU A 257 0.11 20.57 2.67
CA LEU A 257 1.10 21.11 1.74
C LEU A 257 0.59 21.22 0.30
N ILE A 258 -0.19 20.24 -0.18
CA ILE A 258 -0.74 20.29 -1.55
C ILE A 258 -1.82 21.35 -1.72
N GLU A 259 -2.48 21.78 -0.65
CA GLU A 259 -3.42 22.91 -0.64
C GLU A 259 -2.66 24.25 -0.78
N MET A 260 -1.37 24.28 -0.43
CA MET A 260 -0.52 25.48 -0.56
C MET A 260 0.17 25.56 -1.93
N SER A 261 0.39 24.43 -2.62
CA SER A 261 1.11 24.40 -3.89
C SER A 261 0.41 23.50 -4.92
N SER A 262 -0.18 24.12 -5.93
CA SER A 262 -0.86 23.41 -7.03
C SER A 262 0.13 22.59 -7.89
N ILE A 263 1.38 23.04 -8.02
CA ILE A 263 2.44 22.33 -8.74
C ILE A 263 2.78 21.03 -7.99
N LEU A 264 3.07 21.14 -6.69
CA LEU A 264 3.35 19.96 -5.85
C LEU A 264 2.18 18.98 -5.87
N SER A 265 0.95 19.51 -5.77
CA SER A 265 -0.28 18.72 -5.86
C SER A 265 -0.32 17.91 -7.16
N LYS A 266 -0.12 18.54 -8.32
CA LYS A 266 -0.15 17.86 -9.63
C LYS A 266 0.93 16.78 -9.75
N ILE A 267 2.17 17.07 -9.34
CA ILE A 267 3.29 16.12 -9.40
C ILE A 267 3.02 14.88 -8.54
N LEU A 268 2.62 15.09 -7.29
CA LEU A 268 2.35 13.99 -6.36
C LEU A 268 1.12 13.17 -6.77
N GLN A 269 0.07 13.83 -7.26
CA GLN A 269 -1.12 13.14 -7.78
C GLN A 269 -0.80 12.28 -9.01
N PHE A 270 -0.01 12.82 -9.94
CA PHE A 270 0.45 12.09 -11.12
C PHE A 270 1.25 10.85 -10.71
N THR A 271 2.21 11.02 -9.80
CA THR A 271 3.02 9.92 -9.26
C THR A 271 2.14 8.87 -8.57
N GLY A 272 1.21 9.33 -7.74
CA GLY A 272 0.30 8.48 -6.99
C GLY A 272 -0.68 7.68 -7.86
N LYS A 273 -1.07 8.20 -9.02
CA LYS A 273 -1.90 7.48 -10.00
C LYS A 273 -1.23 6.18 -10.47
N HIS A 274 0.08 6.21 -10.66
CA HIS A 274 0.88 5.07 -11.13
C HIS A 274 1.44 4.19 -10.01
N SER A 275 1.28 4.60 -8.75
CA SER A 275 1.87 3.92 -7.58
C SER A 275 1.62 2.41 -7.50
N PHE A 276 0.41 1.95 -7.80
CA PHE A 276 0.08 0.53 -7.70
C PHE A 276 0.78 -0.32 -8.77
N ASN A 277 0.88 0.17 -10.00
CA ASN A 277 1.60 -0.53 -11.06
C ASN A 277 3.08 -0.59 -10.71
N ILE A 278 3.67 0.55 -10.33
CA ILE A 278 5.09 0.63 -9.97
C ILE A 278 5.41 -0.25 -8.78
N PHE A 279 4.57 -0.25 -7.74
CA PHE A 279 4.70 -1.16 -6.61
C PHE A 279 4.82 -2.62 -7.07
N LEU A 280 4.02 -3.05 -8.04
CA LEU A 280 4.01 -4.43 -8.49
C LEU A 280 5.27 -4.84 -9.28
N PHE A 281 5.97 -3.90 -9.93
CA PHE A 281 7.12 -4.28 -10.77
C PHE A 281 8.47 -3.64 -10.43
N HIS A 282 8.54 -2.64 -9.56
CA HIS A 282 9.79 -1.90 -9.28
C HIS A 282 10.96 -2.83 -8.90
N THR A 283 10.71 -3.90 -8.14
CA THR A 283 11.71 -4.89 -7.75
C THR A 283 12.35 -5.58 -8.95
N PHE A 284 11.60 -5.86 -10.01
CA PHE A 284 12.18 -6.39 -11.24
C PHE A 284 13.20 -5.43 -11.84
N ILE A 285 12.91 -4.12 -11.84
CA ILE A 285 13.78 -3.12 -12.45
C ILE A 285 15.07 -2.96 -11.66
N TYR A 286 14.99 -2.66 -10.36
CA TYR A 286 16.19 -2.29 -9.59
C TYR A 286 17.01 -3.50 -9.09
N LEU A 287 16.37 -4.66 -8.90
CA LEU A 287 17.02 -5.82 -8.29
C LEU A 287 17.35 -6.92 -9.29
N TYR A 288 16.44 -7.24 -10.20
CA TYR A 288 16.57 -8.43 -11.05
C TYR A 288 17.08 -8.13 -12.45
N TYR A 289 16.57 -7.10 -13.12
CA TYR A 289 16.77 -6.91 -14.57
C TYR A 289 17.84 -5.87 -14.88
N PHE A 290 17.81 -4.73 -14.19
CA PHE A 290 18.65 -3.58 -14.54
C PHE A 290 19.47 -3.06 -13.35
N LYS A 291 19.83 -3.94 -12.40
CA LYS A 291 20.57 -3.56 -11.18
C LYS A 291 21.80 -2.69 -11.47
N ASN A 292 22.70 -3.14 -12.35
CA ASN A 292 23.94 -2.41 -12.64
C ASN A 292 23.67 -1.01 -13.23
N PHE A 293 22.64 -0.88 -14.07
CA PHE A 293 22.23 0.39 -14.65
C PHE A 293 21.65 1.35 -13.60
N ILE A 294 20.76 0.86 -12.73
CA ILE A 294 20.12 1.69 -11.69
C ILE A 294 21.14 2.25 -10.70
N TYR A 295 22.16 1.48 -10.34
CA TYR A 295 23.15 1.87 -9.33
C TYR A 295 24.41 2.55 -9.91
N ILE A 296 24.45 2.88 -11.21
CA ILE A 296 25.65 3.41 -11.89
C ILE A 296 26.17 4.71 -11.28
N SER A 297 25.28 5.62 -10.85
CA SER A 297 25.66 6.95 -10.37
C SER A 297 26.27 6.94 -8.97
N LYS A 298 26.08 5.85 -8.20
CA LYS A 298 26.45 5.71 -6.78
C LYS A 298 25.92 6.80 -5.83
N ASN A 299 25.17 7.78 -6.32
CA ASN A 299 24.55 8.84 -5.53
C ASN A 299 23.11 8.44 -5.19
N PRO A 300 22.73 8.33 -3.90
CA PRO A 300 21.40 7.85 -3.49
C PRO A 300 20.22 8.61 -4.09
N LEU A 301 20.32 9.94 -4.20
CA LEU A 301 19.22 10.77 -4.74
C LEU A 301 19.09 10.57 -6.25
N ILE A 302 20.22 10.50 -6.97
CA ILE A 302 20.20 10.22 -8.41
C ILE A 302 19.64 8.82 -8.67
N ILE A 303 20.05 7.81 -7.89
CA ILE A 303 19.52 6.43 -8.00
C ILE A 303 17.99 6.41 -7.80
N LEU A 304 17.48 7.12 -6.78
CA LEU A 304 16.04 7.24 -6.53
C LEU A 304 15.31 7.86 -7.72
N ILE A 305 15.81 8.99 -8.23
CA ILE A 305 15.20 9.70 -9.36
C ILE A 305 15.23 8.83 -10.62
N THR A 306 16.36 8.19 -10.92
CA THR A 306 16.51 7.27 -12.05
C THR A 306 15.48 6.14 -11.97
N LEU A 307 15.37 5.46 -10.82
CA LEU A 307 14.39 4.38 -10.65
C LEU A 307 12.95 4.89 -10.78
N LEU A 308 12.62 6.05 -10.19
CA LEU A 308 11.29 6.64 -10.25
C LEU A 308 10.89 6.97 -11.68
N LEU A 309 11.77 7.61 -12.45
CA LEU A 309 11.51 8.00 -13.83
C LEU A 309 11.31 6.79 -14.75
N ILE A 310 12.18 5.78 -14.64
CA ILE A 310 12.04 4.53 -15.41
C ILE A 310 10.73 3.82 -15.07
N CYS A 311 10.42 3.72 -13.77
CA CYS A 311 9.17 3.10 -13.34
C CYS A 311 7.93 3.87 -13.83
N LEU A 312 7.94 5.20 -13.78
CA LEU A 312 6.85 6.02 -14.31
C LEU A 312 6.69 5.82 -15.81
N PHE A 313 7.79 5.85 -16.57
CA PHE A 313 7.79 5.64 -18.01
C PHE A 313 7.18 4.27 -18.39
N ILE A 314 7.63 3.19 -17.75
CA ILE A 314 7.10 1.84 -17.96
C ILE A 314 5.60 1.78 -17.61
N SER A 315 5.19 2.36 -16.49
CA SER A 315 3.78 2.38 -16.08
C SER A 315 2.90 3.14 -17.07
N ILE A 316 3.39 4.26 -17.64
CA ILE A 316 2.65 5.05 -18.64
C ILE A 316 2.49 4.25 -19.94
N ILE A 317 3.55 3.63 -20.43
CA ILE A 317 3.51 2.77 -21.62
C ILE A 317 2.53 1.62 -21.42
N MET A 318 2.61 0.95 -20.28
CA MET A 318 1.72 -0.16 -19.96
C MET A 318 0.25 0.28 -19.95
N GLU A 319 -0.09 1.40 -19.29
CA GLU A 319 -1.46 1.94 -19.30
C GLU A 319 -1.93 2.32 -20.70
N PHE A 320 -1.04 2.87 -21.53
CA PHE A 320 -1.34 3.22 -22.91
C PHE A 320 -1.65 1.98 -23.77
N ILE A 321 -0.85 0.92 -23.65
CA ILE A 321 -1.06 -0.36 -24.36
C ILE A 321 -2.39 -0.99 -23.92
N LEU A 322 -2.65 -1.06 -22.62
CA LEU A 322 -3.90 -1.62 -22.07
C LEU A 322 -5.14 -0.85 -22.56
N LYS A 323 -5.02 0.47 -22.74
CA LYS A 323 -6.08 1.30 -23.32
C LYS A 323 -6.27 1.00 -24.81
N LYS A 324 -5.20 0.83 -25.59
CA LYS A 324 -5.28 0.52 -27.03
C LYS A 324 -5.90 -0.84 -27.32
N ILE A 325 -5.58 -1.86 -26.52
CA ILE A 325 -6.11 -3.23 -26.69
C ILE A 325 -7.58 -3.33 -26.22
N LYS A 326 -8.17 -2.23 -25.70
CA LYS A 326 -9.51 -2.22 -25.07
C LYS A 326 -9.66 -3.27 -23.96
N LEU A 327 -8.54 -3.69 -23.35
CA LEU A 327 -8.58 -4.71 -22.31
C LEU A 327 -9.34 -4.20 -21.07
N ASN A 328 -9.32 -2.90 -20.84
CA ASN A 328 -10.14 -2.26 -19.80
C ASN A 328 -11.64 -2.32 -20.10
N ASP A 329 -12.04 -2.33 -21.37
CA ASP A 329 -13.46 -2.44 -21.77
C ASP A 329 -13.92 -3.89 -21.66
N LEU A 330 -13.05 -4.84 -22.03
CA LEU A 330 -13.28 -6.28 -21.79
C LEU A 330 -13.38 -6.60 -20.30
N LEU A 331 -12.57 -5.97 -19.46
CA LEU A 331 -12.67 -6.12 -18.00
C LEU A 331 -14.02 -5.60 -17.49
N ARG A 332 -14.48 -4.45 -18.00
CA ARG A 332 -15.78 -3.87 -17.62
C ARG A 332 -16.93 -4.79 -18.03
N SER A 333 -16.93 -5.30 -19.26
CA SER A 333 -17.97 -6.22 -19.72
C SER A 333 -17.94 -7.53 -18.91
N PHE A 334 -16.77 -8.08 -18.61
CA PHE A 334 -16.65 -9.26 -17.75
C PHE A 334 -17.19 -9.02 -16.35
N ILE A 335 -16.87 -7.87 -15.74
CA ILE A 335 -17.42 -7.49 -14.43
C ILE A 335 -18.95 -7.40 -14.51
N GLU A 336 -19.51 -6.76 -15.53
CA GLU A 336 -20.96 -6.64 -15.71
C GLU A 336 -21.65 -8.00 -15.89
N ILE A 337 -21.05 -8.92 -16.66
CA ILE A 337 -21.57 -10.28 -16.86
C ILE A 337 -21.51 -11.08 -15.56
N ALA A 338 -20.36 -11.08 -14.88
CA ALA A 338 -20.19 -11.76 -13.61
C ALA A 338 -21.16 -11.20 -12.55
N GLU A 339 -21.37 -9.87 -12.52
CA GLU A 339 -22.35 -9.21 -11.66
C GLU A 339 -23.78 -9.70 -11.92
N LYS A 340 -24.21 -9.79 -13.19
CA LYS A 340 -25.55 -10.31 -13.56
C LYS A 340 -25.74 -11.76 -13.12
N SER A 341 -24.72 -12.59 -13.28
CA SER A 341 -24.77 -14.01 -12.90
C SER A 341 -24.85 -14.24 -11.38
N ALA A 342 -24.15 -13.43 -10.58
CA ALA A 342 -24.16 -13.50 -9.12
C ALA A 342 -25.50 -13.03 -8.53
N LEU A 343 -26.11 -12.00 -9.14
CA LEU A 343 -27.43 -11.52 -8.76
C LEU A 343 -28.53 -12.57 -9.05
N ALA A 344 -28.49 -13.20 -10.22
CA ALA A 344 -29.44 -14.26 -10.59
C ALA A 344 -29.43 -15.44 -9.59
N LYS A 345 -28.24 -15.84 -9.12
CA LYS A 345 -28.11 -16.90 -8.09
C LYS A 345 -28.62 -16.48 -6.70
N SER A 346 -28.51 -15.20 -6.34
CA SER A 346 -29.00 -14.69 -5.06
C SER A 346 -30.54 -14.58 -4.98
N VAL A 347 -31.21 -14.45 -6.12
CA VAL A 347 -32.68 -14.41 -6.22
C VAL A 347 -33.26 -15.83 -6.13
N ASN A 348 -32.64 -16.81 -6.77
CA ASN A 348 -33.09 -18.22 -6.72
C ASN A 348 -32.87 -18.92 -5.37
N MET A 349 -32.08 -18.34 -4.45
CA MET A 349 -31.90 -18.86 -3.08
C MET A 349 -32.93 -18.31 -2.07
N LYS A 350 -33.83 -17.41 -2.50
CA LYS A 350 -34.90 -16.83 -1.68
C LYS A 350 -36.29 -17.37 -2.03
N VAL A 351 -36.38 -18.43 -2.83
CA VAL A 351 -37.62 -19.13 -3.18
C VAL A 351 -37.67 -20.45 -2.44
#